data_AF-A0A849PRR1-F1
#
_entry.id   AF-A0A849PRR1-F1
#
_cell.length_a   1.000
_cell.length_b   1.000
_cell.length_c   1.000
_cell.angle_alpha   90.00
_cell.angle_beta   90.00
_cell.angle_gamma   90.00
#
_symmetry.space_group_name_H-M   'P 1'
#
loop_
_entity.id
_entity.type
_entity.pdbx_description
1 polymer ?
#
loop_
_entity_poly.entity_id
_entity_poly.type
_entity_poly.pdbx_seq_one_letter_code
_entity_poly.pdbx_strand_id
1 'polypeptide(L)'
;MELLVAYQDDPAGNNMAKFLSSKMKKDGEIFRGENYDLLIIHTPAISADWLEEKYDYDGFIFLSKHAAESGVLALTCHSTGNFSDAKFGGNDKQMAIPHPNIQKKYLQTLWENKS
;
A
#
# COMPACT_ATOMS: atom_id res chain seq x y z
N MET A 1 -0.33 -3.65 14.82
CA MET A 1 -0.31 -2.34 14.14
C MET A 1 -0.11 -2.59 12.65
N GLU A 2 -0.60 -1.70 11.78
CA GLU A 2 -0.43 -1.82 10.31
C GLU A 2 0.85 -1.11 9.83
N LEU A 3 1.48 -1.62 8.78
CA LEU A 3 2.59 -0.95 8.08
C LEU A 3 2.13 -0.40 6.73
N LEU A 4 2.20 0.91 6.56
CA LEU A 4 2.04 1.53 5.25
C LEU A 4 3.34 1.38 4.47
N VAL A 5 3.23 1.04 3.19
CA VAL A 5 4.38 0.81 2.31
C VAL A 5 4.24 1.65 1.05
N ALA A 6 5.25 2.44 0.71
CA ALA A 6 5.29 3.23 -0.52
C ALA A 6 6.58 2.96 -1.29
N TYR A 7 6.47 2.88 -2.62
CA TYR A 7 7.64 2.84 -3.49
C TYR A 7 8.10 4.26 -3.82
N GLN A 8 9.38 4.55 -3.63
CA GLN A 8 9.94 5.91 -3.82
C GLN A 8 9.72 6.48 -5.23
N ASP A 9 9.72 5.63 -6.27
CA ASP A 9 9.59 6.07 -7.67
C ASP A 9 8.14 5.94 -8.17
N ASP A 10 7.21 5.54 -7.30
CA ASP A 10 5.78 5.73 -7.54
C ASP A 10 5.39 7.17 -7.17
N PRO A 11 5.03 8.03 -8.14
CA PRO A 11 4.72 9.44 -7.85
C PRO A 11 3.52 9.60 -6.92
N ALA A 12 2.49 8.76 -7.01
CA ALA A 12 1.32 8.85 -6.15
C ALA A 12 1.63 8.30 -4.75
N GLY A 13 2.27 7.12 -4.70
CA GLY A 13 2.70 6.47 -3.47
C GLY A 13 3.65 7.35 -2.65
N ASN A 14 4.71 7.86 -3.28
CA ASN A 14 5.70 8.72 -2.63
C ASN A 14 5.12 10.08 -2.22
N ASN A 15 4.18 10.65 -2.99
CA ASN A 15 3.50 11.88 -2.59
C ASN A 15 2.67 11.67 -1.30
N MET A 16 1.86 10.60 -1.24
CA MET A 16 1.13 10.24 -0.02
C MET A 16 2.08 9.97 1.15
N ALA A 17 3.15 9.20 0.92
CA ALA A 17 4.15 8.87 1.95
C ALA A 17 4.80 10.14 2.53
N LYS A 18 5.24 11.08 1.69
CA LYS A 18 5.83 12.36 2.14
C LYS A 18 4.86 13.19 2.98
N PHE A 19 3.59 13.24 2.57
CA PHE A 19 2.57 13.95 3.32
C PHE A 19 2.40 13.36 4.73
N LEU A 20 2.28 12.03 4.84
CA LEU A 20 2.10 11.34 6.11
C LEU A 20 3.38 11.41 6.98
N SER A 21 4.55 11.13 6.38
CA SER A 21 5.83 11.07 7.10
C SER A 21 6.27 12.42 7.67
N SER A 22 5.76 13.54 7.15
CA SER A 22 6.11 14.89 7.60
C SER A 22 5.89 15.14 9.09
N LYS A 23 5.01 14.34 9.72
CA LYS A 23 4.66 14.43 11.15
C LYS A 23 5.19 13.24 11.97
N MET A 24 5.93 12.33 11.36
CA MET A 24 6.37 11.07 11.97
C MET A 24 7.85 11.14 12.37
N LYS A 25 8.24 10.35 13.38
CA LYS A 25 9.64 10.22 13.79
C LYS A 25 10.30 9.12 12.96
N LYS A 26 11.41 9.43 12.28
CA LYS A 26 12.20 8.40 11.58
C LYS A 26 13.06 7.62 12.58
N ASP A 27 12.98 6.30 12.52
CA ASP A 27 13.74 5.33 13.31
C ASP A 27 14.29 4.24 12.38
N GLY A 28 15.57 4.37 12.02
CA GLY A 28 16.17 3.55 10.96
C GLY A 28 15.48 3.78 9.61
N GLU A 29 14.91 2.70 9.06
CA GLU A 29 14.19 2.70 7.78
C GLU A 29 12.70 3.03 7.93
N ILE A 30 12.16 2.99 9.16
CA ILE A 30 10.73 3.12 9.43
C ILE A 30 10.42 4.52 9.98
N PHE A 31 9.36 5.13 9.47
CA PHE A 31 8.72 6.28 10.10
C PHE A 31 7.69 5.77 11.11
N ARG A 32 7.89 6.11 12.37
CA ARG A 32 7.05 5.66 13.50
C ARG A 32 5.90 6.61 13.75
N GLY A 33 4.70 6.06 13.87
CA GLY A 33 3.46 6.79 14.17
C GLY A 33 2.68 6.18 15.34
N GLU A 34 1.60 6.85 15.74
CA GLU A 34 0.75 6.38 16.84
C GLU A 34 -0.21 5.25 16.41
N ASN A 35 -0.73 5.33 15.18
CA ASN A 35 -1.76 4.41 14.68
C ASN A 35 -1.23 3.42 13.62
N TYR A 36 -0.16 3.81 12.93
CA TYR A 36 0.48 3.04 11.87
C TYR A 36 1.92 3.50 11.73
N ASP A 37 2.74 2.61 11.20
CA ASP A 37 4.09 2.94 10.76
C ASP A 37 4.13 3.06 9.24
N LEU A 38 5.20 3.65 8.73
CA LEU A 38 5.41 3.86 7.30
C LEU A 38 6.82 3.45 6.89
N LEU A 39 6.91 2.67 5.82
CA LEU A 39 8.13 2.29 5.16
C LEU A 39 8.12 2.81 3.72
N ILE A 40 9.23 3.45 3.31
CA ILE A 40 9.46 3.81 1.92
C ILE A 40 10.52 2.86 1.36
N ILE A 41 10.13 2.07 0.36
CA ILE A 41 10.99 1.07 -0.27
C ILE A 41 11.61 1.60 -1.58
N HIS A 42 12.74 1.00 -1.95
CA HIS A 42 13.51 1.34 -3.16
C HIS A 42 13.25 0.38 -4.33
N THR A 43 12.35 -0.59 -4.16
CA THR A 43 11.94 -1.55 -5.19
C THR A 43 10.43 -1.45 -5.43
N PRO A 44 9.93 -1.84 -6.62
CA PRO A 44 8.50 -1.83 -6.90
C PRO A 44 7.70 -2.65 -5.88
N ALA A 45 6.57 -2.10 -5.42
CA ALA A 45 5.69 -2.74 -4.43
C ALA A 45 5.18 -4.12 -4.88
N ILE A 46 5.03 -4.33 -6.19
CA ILE A 46 4.62 -5.62 -6.78
C ILE A 46 5.62 -6.76 -6.58
N SER A 47 6.86 -6.43 -6.17
CA SER A 47 7.95 -7.39 -5.94
C SER A 47 8.37 -7.40 -4.46
N ALA A 48 7.46 -6.98 -3.57
CA ALA A 48 7.73 -6.79 -2.15
C ALA A 48 7.33 -7.99 -1.27
N ASP A 49 7.36 -9.22 -1.82
CA ASP A 49 7.01 -10.45 -1.10
C ASP A 49 7.89 -10.68 0.14
N TRP A 50 9.10 -10.10 0.15
CA TRP A 50 10.05 -10.15 1.27
C TRP A 50 9.62 -9.37 2.52
N LEU A 51 8.57 -8.54 2.44
CA LEU A 51 8.13 -7.70 3.55
C LEU A 51 7.70 -8.52 4.77
N GLU A 52 6.96 -9.60 4.55
CA GLU A 52 6.47 -10.49 5.59
C GLU A 52 7.59 -11.24 6.32
N GLU A 53 8.73 -11.47 5.65
CA GLU A 53 9.90 -12.12 6.25
C GLU A 53 10.70 -11.15 7.13
N LYS A 54 10.70 -9.86 6.80
CA LYS A 54 11.51 -8.84 7.48
C LYS A 54 10.75 -8.11 8.60
N TYR A 55 9.43 -7.96 8.47
CA TYR A 55 8.64 -7.10 9.34
C TYR A 55 7.41 -7.82 9.90
N ASP A 56 7.25 -7.76 11.23
CA ASP A 56 6.13 -8.35 11.97
C ASP A 56 5.08 -7.28 12.26
N TYR A 57 4.04 -7.22 11.43
CA TYR A 57 2.89 -6.31 11.52
C TYR A 57 1.59 -7.07 11.29
N ASP A 58 0.45 -6.50 11.72
CA ASP A 58 -0.86 -7.12 11.54
C ASP A 58 -1.25 -7.17 10.05
N GLY A 59 -0.68 -6.28 9.24
CA GLY A 59 -0.85 -6.22 7.80
C GLY A 59 -0.11 -5.07 7.13
N PHE A 60 -0.23 -5.04 5.81
CA PHE A 60 0.48 -4.11 4.93
C PHE A 60 -0.50 -3.34 4.05
N ILE A 61 -0.36 -2.01 4.03
CA ILE A 61 -1.18 -1.12 3.20
C ILE A 61 -0.29 -0.43 2.19
N PHE A 62 -0.42 -0.80 0.92
CA PHE A 62 0.39 -0.23 -0.15
C PHE A 62 -0.18 1.11 -0.65
N LEU A 63 0.64 2.14 -0.58
CA LEU A 63 0.42 3.45 -1.18
C LEU A 63 0.98 3.41 -2.59
N SER A 64 0.10 3.32 -3.59
CA SER A 64 0.50 3.11 -4.99
C SER A 64 -0.37 3.90 -5.95
N LYS A 65 0.19 4.23 -7.12
CA LYS A 65 -0.60 4.65 -8.27
C LYS A 65 -1.40 3.47 -8.81
N HIS A 66 -2.53 3.79 -9.42
CA HIS A 66 -3.21 2.93 -10.37
C HIS A 66 -2.98 3.48 -11.78
N ALA A 67 -2.65 2.62 -12.74
CA ALA A 67 -2.46 2.99 -14.13
C ALA A 67 -3.41 2.18 -15.01
N ALA A 68 -4.33 2.87 -15.68
CA ALA A 68 -5.30 2.27 -16.59
C ALA A 68 -5.25 2.98 -17.94
N GLU A 69 -5.41 2.21 -19.03
CA GLU A 69 -5.44 2.74 -20.41
C GLU A 69 -6.59 3.74 -20.63
N SER A 70 -7.69 3.58 -19.88
CA SER A 70 -8.85 4.47 -19.95
C SER A 70 -8.56 5.92 -19.55
N GLY A 71 -7.46 6.17 -18.82
CA GLY A 71 -7.10 7.51 -18.33
C GLY A 71 -8.07 8.09 -17.29
N VAL A 72 -9.04 7.30 -16.80
CA VAL A 72 -10.03 7.77 -15.84
C VAL A 72 -9.37 8.01 -14.49
N LEU A 73 -9.57 9.22 -13.96
CA LEU A 73 -9.12 9.57 -12.61
C LEU A 73 -9.97 8.82 -11.58
N ALA A 74 -9.32 8.05 -10.72
CA ALA A 74 -9.98 7.25 -9.69
C ALA A 74 -9.12 7.13 -8.43
N LEU A 75 -9.79 7.08 -7.28
CA LEU A 75 -9.23 6.59 -6.03
C LEU A 75 -9.77 5.17 -5.83
N THR A 76 -8.86 4.21 -5.69
CA THR A 76 -9.20 2.78 -5.71
C THR A 76 -8.59 2.06 -4.51
N CYS A 77 -9.11 0.88 -4.22
CA CYS A 77 -8.59 -0.02 -3.20
C CYS A 77 -8.87 -1.46 -3.63
N HIS A 78 -7.89 -2.34 -3.46
CA HIS A 78 -8.04 -3.76 -3.73
C HIS A 78 -7.03 -4.56 -2.91
N SER A 79 -7.31 -5.86 -2.74
CA SER A 79 -6.30 -6.82 -2.27
C SER A 79 -5.44 -7.28 -3.45
N THR A 80 -4.19 -7.68 -3.20
CA THR A 80 -3.32 -8.26 -4.22
C THR A 80 -3.59 -9.77 -4.39
N GLY A 81 -3.20 -10.31 -5.55
CA GLY A 81 -3.33 -11.73 -5.84
C GLY A 81 -3.53 -12.04 -7.32
N ASN A 82 -3.21 -13.27 -7.70
CA ASN A 82 -3.34 -13.81 -9.04
C ASN A 82 -4.35 -14.96 -9.03
N PHE A 83 -5.42 -14.85 -9.84
CA PHE A 83 -6.36 -15.95 -10.04
C PHE A 83 -5.82 -17.05 -10.96
N SER A 84 -4.83 -16.72 -11.80
CA SER A 84 -4.13 -17.66 -12.68
C SER A 84 -2.64 -17.32 -12.71
N ASP A 85 -2.10 -16.93 -13.86
CA ASP A 85 -0.67 -16.65 -14.04
C ASP A 85 -0.27 -15.29 -13.45
N ALA A 86 0.86 -15.26 -12.76
CA ALA A 86 1.47 -14.08 -12.16
C ALA A 86 2.26 -13.27 -13.21
N LYS A 87 1.56 -12.38 -13.92
CA LYS A 87 2.18 -11.51 -14.94
C LYS A 87 2.86 -10.27 -14.38
N PHE A 88 2.51 -9.88 -13.15
CA PHE A 88 2.91 -8.60 -12.56
C PHE A 88 3.32 -8.74 -11.08
N GLY A 89 4.01 -9.83 -10.73
CA GLY A 89 4.47 -10.12 -9.37
C GLY A 89 3.60 -11.13 -8.62
N GLY A 90 4.11 -11.60 -7.47
CA GLY A 90 3.51 -12.68 -6.68
C GLY A 90 3.62 -14.07 -7.36
N ASN A 91 2.83 -15.03 -6.85
CA ASN A 91 2.80 -16.40 -7.35
C ASN A 91 1.51 -16.71 -8.13
N ASP A 92 1.57 -17.73 -9.00
CA ASP A 92 0.41 -18.24 -9.72
C ASP A 92 -0.66 -18.76 -8.75
N LYS A 93 -1.93 -18.45 -9.02
CA LYS A 93 -3.10 -18.95 -8.27
C LYS A 93 -3.02 -18.67 -6.76
N GLN A 94 -2.37 -17.57 -6.37
CA GLN A 94 -2.21 -17.17 -4.98
C GLN A 94 -2.87 -15.80 -4.73
N MET A 95 -3.62 -15.70 -3.65
CA MET A 95 -4.22 -14.43 -3.19
C MET A 95 -3.56 -14.00 -1.88
N ALA A 96 -3.33 -12.70 -1.71
CA ALA A 96 -2.93 -12.16 -0.42
C ALA A 96 -4.11 -12.20 0.57
N ILE A 97 -3.80 -12.22 1.87
CA ILE A 97 -4.82 -12.17 2.91
C ILE A 97 -5.46 -10.78 2.88
N PRO A 98 -6.78 -10.67 2.60
CA PRO A 98 -7.42 -9.37 2.51
C PRO A 98 -7.68 -8.78 3.90
N HIS A 99 -7.80 -7.46 3.98
CA HIS A 99 -8.28 -6.73 5.18
C HIS A 99 -9.63 -6.05 4.87
N PRO A 100 -10.75 -6.80 4.74
CA PRO A 100 -12.01 -6.27 4.19
C PRO A 100 -12.60 -5.11 5.00
N ASN A 101 -12.42 -5.12 6.32
CA ASN A 101 -12.90 -4.06 7.20
C ASN A 101 -12.21 -2.73 6.91
N ILE A 102 -10.89 -2.75 6.68
CA ILE A 102 -10.09 -1.56 6.33
C ILE A 102 -10.52 -1.06 4.95
N GLN A 103 -10.65 -1.94 3.97
CA GLN A 103 -11.07 -1.56 2.60
C GLN A 103 -12.45 -0.92 2.59
N LYS A 104 -13.41 -1.51 3.32
CA LYS A 104 -14.76 -0.94 3.46
C LYS A 104 -14.72 0.44 4.11
N LYS A 105 -14.00 0.59 5.23
CA LYS A 105 -13.93 1.87 5.94
C LYS A 105 -13.24 2.93 5.09
N TYR A 106 -12.18 2.58 4.38
CA TYR A 106 -11.49 3.46 3.43
C TYR A 106 -12.45 3.99 2.35
N LEU A 107 -13.20 3.10 1.68
CA LEU A 107 -14.15 3.50 0.64
C LEU A 107 -15.29 4.38 1.19
N GLN A 108 -15.79 4.09 2.40
CA GLN A 108 -16.78 4.94 3.07
C GLN A 108 -16.22 6.34 3.36
N THR A 109 -15.01 6.42 3.90
CA THR A 109 -14.36 7.70 4.20
C THR A 109 -14.05 8.49 2.93
N LEU A 110 -13.63 7.83 1.84
CA LEU A 110 -13.51 8.49 0.54
C LEU A 110 -14.84 9.09 0.08
N TRP A 111 -15.92 8.33 0.19
CA TRP A 111 -17.25 8.79 -0.22
C TRP A 111 -17.75 9.98 0.61
N GLU A 112 -17.48 9.97 1.91
CA GLU A 112 -17.81 11.07 2.83
C GLU A 112 -17.03 12.35 2.53
N ASN A 113 -15.79 12.22 2.01
CA ASN A 113 -14.88 13.34 1.74
C ASN A 113 -14.79 13.72 0.25
N LYS A 114 -15.63 13.15 -0.62
CA LYS A 114 -15.70 13.59 -2.02
C LYS A 114 -16.16 15.05 -2.08
N SER A 115 -15.38 15.90 -2.72
CA SER A 115 -15.71 17.32 -2.96
C SER A 115 -16.61 17.48 -4.17
#